data_AF-V6KY82-F1
#
_entry.id   AF-V6KY82-F1
#
_cell.length_a   1.000
_cell.length_b   1.000
_cell.length_c   1.000
_cell.angle_alpha   90.00
_cell.angle_beta   90.00
_cell.angle_gamma   90.00
#
_symmetry.space_group_name_H-M   'P 1'
#
loop_
_entity.id
_entity.type
_entity.pdbx_description
1 polymer ?
#
loop_
_entity_poly.entity_id
_entity_poly.type
_entity_poly.pdbx_seq_one_letter_code
_entity_poly.pdbx_strand_id
1 'polypeptide(L)'
;ALLLPLLAAAPGAAAGRYGEGPAAGSGSLQGAFTRAADRYEVPVSVLLGVSYLQSRWDGHAGAASVSGGYGPMHLTDLRTALAESGTHDHGGAEDPRGDAARPLDAGTLRAVGAAHAGQRTGAVPERLRTLGKAAELTGLPAERLREDPAANIAGGAALLADAQRESGRPASDDPADWFGAVAAYSGADDEATATVYAEAVFVVMRRGERRTTDSGQQVELRPSPGLRPPSDRRRRPGMRAAGPGPAVECPRKLVCTWQPAPYEKWEEQDGTTDYGNHDRANRGPGDIDYIVVHDVEGYWDGATSLIADPTYVSWHYSLRSSDGHVAQHLKTKDVGWHAGNWFVNAKSVGLEHEGFLTDPDAWYTEAMYRSSARLVRYLSRTYDVPLDRQHVLGHDNVPGTVPSTIPGMHTDPGPYWDWDHYFRLLGSPFHREGPRRGADMVTILPDYDEHRPVYTRCDDSGQTCTPHGSSAVRLHTAPA
;
A
#
# COMPACT_ATOMS: atom_id res chain seq x y z
N ALA A 1 46.49 48.87 31.57
CA ALA A 1 47.18 47.84 30.78
C ALA A 1 46.82 48.04 29.32
N LEU A 2 47.79 47.90 28.43
CA LEU A 2 47.83 48.52 27.09
C LEU A 2 46.78 48.01 26.11
N LEU A 3 46.25 48.97 25.33
CA LEU A 3 45.62 48.81 24.01
C LEU A 3 46.69 48.52 22.95
N LEU A 4 46.47 47.52 22.10
CA LEU A 4 47.28 47.15 20.92
C LEU A 4 46.33 46.54 19.86
N PRO A 5 46.67 46.57 18.56
CA PRO A 5 45.85 47.21 17.53
C PRO A 5 45.22 46.23 16.52
N LEU A 6 44.22 46.75 15.81
CA LEU A 6 43.60 46.16 14.62
C LEU A 6 44.59 46.07 13.45
N LEU A 7 44.79 44.86 12.94
CA LEU A 7 45.35 44.60 11.61
C LEU A 7 44.20 44.25 10.65
N ALA A 8 43.94 45.14 9.70
CA ALA A 8 43.06 44.89 8.58
C ALA A 8 43.81 44.08 7.52
N ALA A 9 43.30 42.88 7.20
CA ALA A 9 43.66 42.14 6.01
C ALA A 9 42.39 41.96 5.17
N ALA A 10 42.36 42.56 3.97
CA ALA A 10 41.29 42.37 3.00
C ALA A 10 41.29 40.91 2.49
N PRO A 11 40.14 40.24 2.37
CA PRO A 11 40.09 38.98 1.65
C PRO A 11 40.07 39.26 0.14
N GLY A 12 41.09 38.77 -0.55
CA GLY A 12 41.10 38.65 -2.00
C GLY A 12 39.97 37.72 -2.47
N ALA A 13 39.36 38.08 -3.59
CA ALA A 13 38.32 37.31 -4.25
C ALA A 13 38.82 35.90 -4.60
N ALA A 14 38.28 34.90 -3.92
CA ALA A 14 38.35 33.51 -4.34
C ALA A 14 36.92 33.04 -4.66
N ALA A 15 36.68 32.76 -5.94
CA ALA A 15 35.45 32.17 -6.42
C ALA A 15 35.23 30.82 -5.71
N GLY A 16 34.28 30.81 -4.77
CA GLY A 16 33.85 29.61 -4.07
C GLY A 16 33.16 28.66 -5.04
N ARG A 17 33.78 27.50 -5.25
CA ARG A 17 33.16 26.31 -5.81
C ARG A 17 31.89 26.01 -5.01
N TYR A 18 30.73 26.04 -5.69
CA TYR A 18 29.55 25.32 -5.21
C TYR A 18 29.95 23.85 -5.07
N GLY A 19 29.83 23.31 -3.86
CA GLY A 19 30.18 21.92 -3.57
C GLY A 19 29.33 20.98 -4.41
N GLU A 20 29.99 20.20 -5.26
CA GLU A 20 29.44 18.94 -5.77
C GLU A 20 29.20 18.01 -4.58
N GLY A 21 27.96 17.57 -4.39
CA GLY A 21 27.65 16.44 -3.52
C GLY A 21 28.40 15.18 -4.00
N PRO A 22 28.60 14.18 -3.14
CA PRO A 22 29.39 13.01 -3.48
C PRO A 22 28.79 12.34 -4.73
N ALA A 23 29.60 12.21 -5.78
CA ALA A 23 29.25 11.47 -6.97
C ALA A 23 28.92 10.03 -6.58
N ALA A 24 27.71 9.59 -6.96
CA ALA A 24 27.21 8.24 -6.75
C ALA A 24 28.23 7.23 -7.30
N GLY A 25 28.97 6.55 -6.42
CA GLY A 25 29.97 5.56 -6.80
C GLY A 25 29.35 4.41 -7.62
N SER A 26 30.18 3.67 -8.35
CA SER A 26 29.75 2.53 -9.17
C SER A 26 28.98 1.45 -8.38
N GLY A 27 29.16 1.36 -7.06
CA GLY A 27 28.41 0.47 -6.17
C GLY A 27 27.09 1.02 -5.60
N SER A 28 26.70 2.26 -5.92
CA SER A 28 25.48 2.89 -5.38
C SER A 28 24.20 2.42 -6.09
N LEU A 29 23.07 2.51 -5.38
CA LEU A 29 21.75 2.19 -5.93
C LEU A 29 21.37 3.11 -7.11
N GLN A 30 21.64 4.41 -7.00
CA GLN A 30 21.48 5.37 -8.12
C GLN A 30 22.30 4.95 -9.36
N GLY A 31 23.53 4.45 -9.14
CA GLY A 31 24.37 3.92 -10.20
C GLY A 31 23.79 2.65 -10.84
N ALA A 32 23.13 1.78 -10.06
CA ALA A 32 22.44 0.60 -10.57
C ALA A 32 21.27 0.97 -11.50
N PHE A 33 20.47 1.97 -11.14
CA PHE A 33 19.43 2.52 -12.03
C PHE A 33 20.02 3.01 -13.35
N THR A 34 21.12 3.75 -13.29
CA THR A 34 21.78 4.29 -14.50
C THR A 34 22.29 3.16 -15.40
N ARG A 35 22.97 2.15 -14.84
CA ARG A 35 23.47 1.00 -15.62
C ARG A 35 22.36 0.16 -16.23
N ALA A 36 21.27 -0.05 -15.50
CA ALA A 36 20.13 -0.80 -16.02
C ALA A 36 19.40 -0.03 -17.12
N ALA A 37 19.22 1.29 -16.94
CA ALA A 37 18.70 2.19 -17.96
C ALA A 37 19.52 2.12 -19.26
N ASP A 38 20.85 2.25 -19.15
CA ASP A 38 21.76 2.18 -20.31
C ASP A 38 21.71 0.81 -20.99
N ARG A 39 21.71 -0.29 -20.22
CA ARG A 39 21.73 -1.66 -20.75
C ARG A 39 20.45 -2.03 -21.50
N TYR A 40 19.31 -1.57 -21.03
CA TYR A 40 18.00 -1.93 -21.57
C TYR A 40 17.35 -0.81 -22.40
N GLU A 41 18.09 0.26 -22.65
CA GLU A 41 17.65 1.44 -23.42
C GLU A 41 16.34 2.04 -22.89
N VAL A 42 16.17 2.03 -21.56
CA VAL A 42 15.02 2.63 -20.85
C VAL A 42 15.47 3.95 -20.24
N PRO A 43 14.75 5.07 -20.41
CA PRO A 43 15.10 6.30 -19.73
C PRO A 43 15.17 6.11 -18.21
N VAL A 44 16.27 6.53 -17.59
CA VAL A 44 16.49 6.35 -16.15
C VAL A 44 15.37 6.96 -15.29
N SER A 45 14.74 8.03 -15.77
CA SER A 45 13.59 8.66 -15.11
C SER A 45 12.34 7.78 -15.09
N VAL A 46 12.11 6.99 -16.15
CA VAL A 46 11.02 6.00 -16.20
C VAL A 46 11.28 4.89 -15.20
N LEU A 47 12.50 4.35 -15.19
CA LEU A 47 12.88 3.27 -14.28
C LEU A 47 12.79 3.69 -12.82
N LEU A 48 13.34 4.86 -12.47
CA LEU A 48 13.21 5.46 -11.14
C LEU A 48 11.75 5.75 -10.77
N GLY A 49 10.94 6.26 -11.71
CA GLY A 49 9.54 6.59 -11.47
C GLY A 49 8.68 5.36 -11.19
N VAL A 50 8.88 4.28 -11.96
CA VAL A 50 8.22 2.98 -11.74
C VAL A 50 8.66 2.40 -10.41
N SER A 51 9.97 2.32 -10.16
CA SER A 51 10.51 1.78 -8.92
C SER A 51 10.02 2.53 -7.68
N TYR A 52 9.92 3.87 -7.76
CA TYR A 52 9.38 4.66 -6.67
C TYR A 52 7.93 4.31 -6.35
N LEU A 53 7.09 4.16 -7.38
CA LEU A 53 5.67 3.81 -7.18
C LEU A 53 5.48 2.37 -6.68
N GLN A 54 6.44 1.50 -6.90
CA GLN A 54 6.40 0.15 -6.38
C GLN A 54 6.86 0.08 -4.92
N SER A 55 8.09 0.53 -4.63
CA SER A 55 8.78 0.28 -3.36
C SER A 55 9.36 1.53 -2.69
N ARG A 56 9.20 2.72 -3.29
CA ARG A 56 9.94 3.94 -2.88
C ARG A 56 11.47 3.75 -2.95
N TRP A 57 11.93 2.87 -3.83
CA TRP A 57 13.32 2.42 -4.04
C TRP A 57 13.89 1.50 -2.97
N ASP A 58 13.09 1.10 -1.99
CA ASP A 58 13.54 0.26 -0.88
C ASP A 58 13.75 -1.20 -1.36
N GLY A 59 14.79 -1.84 -0.80
CA GLY A 59 15.15 -3.23 -1.13
C GLY A 59 14.52 -4.26 -0.20
N HIS A 60 14.01 -3.79 0.95
CA HIS A 60 13.38 -4.54 2.03
C HIS A 60 14.22 -5.72 2.52
N ALA A 61 15.55 -5.60 2.45
CA ALA A 61 16.50 -6.67 2.77
C ALA A 61 16.19 -8.03 2.08
N GLY A 62 15.56 -8.02 0.90
CA GLY A 62 15.17 -9.22 0.18
C GLY A 62 13.82 -9.82 0.58
N ALA A 63 13.09 -9.18 1.50
CA ALA A 63 11.74 -9.56 1.87
C ALA A 63 10.72 -9.29 0.75
N ALA A 64 9.72 -10.16 0.67
CA ALA A 64 8.58 -9.98 -0.22
C ALA A 64 7.61 -8.94 0.36
N SER A 65 6.99 -8.13 -0.49
CA SER A 65 5.80 -7.35 -0.12
C SER A 65 4.58 -8.25 0.16
N VAL A 66 3.52 -7.64 0.67
CA VAL A 66 2.21 -8.29 0.90
C VAL A 66 1.57 -8.92 -0.35
N SER A 67 2.07 -8.61 -1.55
CA SER A 67 1.65 -9.25 -2.81
C SER A 67 2.76 -10.10 -3.47
N GLY A 68 3.78 -10.51 -2.71
CA GLY A 68 4.85 -11.38 -3.19
C GLY A 68 5.87 -10.70 -4.12
N GLY A 69 5.96 -9.38 -4.11
CA GLY A 69 6.92 -8.60 -4.91
C GLY A 69 8.20 -8.28 -4.16
N TYR A 70 9.36 -8.47 -4.79
CA TYR A 70 10.68 -8.31 -4.19
C TYR A 70 11.44 -7.09 -4.73
N GLY A 71 12.23 -6.46 -3.87
CA GLY A 71 13.21 -5.42 -4.21
C GLY A 71 12.65 -4.13 -4.83
N PRO A 72 13.52 -3.22 -5.30
CA PRO A 72 13.12 -1.87 -5.73
C PRO A 72 12.11 -1.85 -6.88
N MET A 73 12.11 -2.85 -7.75
CA MET A 73 11.21 -2.96 -8.90
C MET A 73 9.95 -3.79 -8.63
N HIS A 74 9.82 -4.37 -7.42
CA HIS A 74 8.69 -5.23 -7.03
C HIS A 74 8.46 -6.36 -8.05
N LEU A 75 9.49 -7.17 -8.27
CA LEU A 75 9.39 -8.35 -9.13
C LEU A 75 8.63 -9.44 -8.38
N THR A 76 7.49 -9.88 -8.90
CA THR A 76 6.56 -10.75 -8.18
C THR A 76 6.84 -12.24 -8.38
N ASP A 77 6.91 -12.96 -7.27
CA ASP A 77 6.99 -14.42 -7.17
C ASP A 77 6.15 -14.90 -6.00
N LEU A 78 4.82 -14.81 -6.13
CA LEU A 78 3.90 -15.11 -5.04
C LEU A 78 4.05 -16.54 -4.51
N ARG A 79 4.41 -17.50 -5.36
CA ARG A 79 4.57 -18.90 -4.92
C ARG A 79 5.71 -19.06 -3.94
N THR A 80 6.83 -18.40 -4.19
CA THR A 80 7.95 -18.42 -3.27
C THR A 80 7.63 -17.62 -2.01
N ALA A 81 7.05 -16.42 -2.14
CA ALA A 81 6.63 -15.63 -0.99
C ALA A 81 5.68 -16.43 -0.07
N LEU A 82 4.70 -17.13 -0.63
CA LEU A 82 3.79 -18.01 0.09
C LEU A 82 4.45 -19.21 0.79
N ALA A 83 5.59 -19.68 0.27
CA ALA A 83 6.34 -20.78 0.86
C ALA A 83 7.28 -20.30 1.97
N GLU A 84 7.65 -19.02 1.93
CA GLU A 84 8.46 -18.34 2.94
C GLU A 84 7.59 -17.79 4.09
N SER A 85 6.36 -17.38 3.79
CA SER A 85 5.37 -16.90 4.76
C SER A 85 4.77 -18.06 5.59
N GLY A 86 4.59 -17.85 6.89
CA GLY A 86 3.92 -18.80 7.79
C GLY A 86 2.40 -18.95 7.52
N THR A 87 1.71 -19.68 8.39
CA THR A 87 0.24 -19.69 8.40
C THR A 87 -0.28 -18.40 9.01
N HIS A 88 -1.02 -17.61 8.25
CA HIS A 88 -1.73 -16.43 8.76
C HIS A 88 -3.12 -16.85 9.23
N ASP A 89 -3.49 -16.50 10.46
CA ASP A 89 -4.83 -16.76 10.99
C ASP A 89 -5.72 -15.55 10.73
N HIS A 90 -6.91 -15.80 10.17
CA HIS A 90 -7.88 -14.75 9.93
C HIS A 90 -8.68 -14.51 11.21
N GLY A 91 -8.34 -13.42 11.92
CA GLY A 91 -9.26 -12.75 12.81
C GLY A 91 -9.06 -13.00 14.31
N GLY A 92 -9.35 -11.95 15.08
CA GLY A 92 -9.57 -12.07 16.51
C GLY A 92 -10.82 -12.90 16.82
N ALA A 93 -11.03 -13.23 18.09
CA ALA A 93 -12.26 -13.88 18.54
C ALA A 93 -13.48 -12.92 18.59
N GLU A 94 -13.38 -11.75 17.95
CA GLU A 94 -14.37 -10.68 17.98
C GLU A 94 -15.60 -10.99 17.13
N ASP A 95 -16.76 -10.49 17.56
CA ASP A 95 -17.97 -10.41 16.75
C ASP A 95 -17.88 -9.14 15.87
N PRO A 96 -17.70 -9.28 14.55
CA PRO A 96 -17.46 -8.16 13.64
C PRO A 96 -18.65 -7.21 13.47
N ARG A 97 -19.87 -7.65 13.83
CA ARG A 97 -21.05 -6.77 13.88
C ARG A 97 -20.95 -5.84 15.09
N GLY A 98 -20.45 -6.36 16.22
CA GLY A 98 -20.27 -5.60 17.45
C GLY A 98 -21.58 -5.16 18.11
N ASP A 99 -22.67 -5.88 17.86
CA ASP A 99 -24.01 -5.59 18.35
C ASP A 99 -24.47 -6.68 19.32
N ALA A 100 -24.38 -6.41 20.62
CA ALA A 100 -24.74 -7.37 21.66
C ALA A 100 -26.21 -7.82 21.63
N ALA A 101 -27.10 -7.10 20.92
CA ALA A 101 -28.49 -7.52 20.73
C ALA A 101 -28.66 -8.53 19.58
N ARG A 102 -27.68 -8.62 18.68
CA ARG A 102 -27.70 -9.50 17.50
C ARG A 102 -26.33 -10.17 17.33
N PRO A 103 -25.90 -11.03 18.28
CA PRO A 103 -24.56 -11.61 18.24
C PRO A 103 -24.36 -12.49 17.00
N LEU A 104 -23.19 -12.42 16.41
CA LEU A 104 -22.70 -13.38 15.42
C LEU A 104 -21.84 -14.45 16.08
N ASP A 105 -21.91 -15.68 15.55
CA ASP A 105 -20.99 -16.73 15.97
C ASP A 105 -19.61 -16.54 15.31
N ALA A 106 -18.69 -15.96 16.08
CA ALA A 106 -17.30 -15.78 15.67
C ALA A 106 -16.62 -17.13 15.31
N GLY A 107 -17.07 -18.26 15.87
CA GLY A 107 -16.57 -19.59 15.50
C GLY A 107 -16.89 -19.98 14.07
N THR A 108 -18.15 -19.83 13.68
CA THR A 108 -18.61 -20.06 12.30
C THR A 108 -17.93 -19.11 11.32
N LEU A 109 -17.82 -17.82 11.65
CA LEU A 109 -17.12 -16.84 10.80
C LEU A 109 -15.65 -17.21 10.59
N ARG A 110 -14.92 -17.60 11.66
CA ARG A 110 -13.53 -18.10 11.51
C ARG A 110 -13.46 -19.33 10.60
N ALA A 111 -14.42 -20.25 10.69
CA ALA A 111 -14.46 -21.41 9.83
C ALA A 111 -14.70 -21.05 8.35
N VAL A 112 -15.58 -20.09 8.07
CA VAL A 112 -15.78 -19.53 6.73
C VAL A 112 -14.50 -18.86 6.23
N GLY A 113 -13.87 -18.01 7.06
CA GLY A 113 -12.58 -17.38 6.79
C GLY A 113 -11.50 -18.39 6.40
N ALA A 114 -11.31 -19.42 7.21
CA ALA A 114 -10.35 -20.50 6.95
C ALA A 114 -10.67 -21.30 5.68
N ALA A 115 -11.95 -21.52 5.37
CA ALA A 115 -12.36 -22.20 4.14
C ALA A 115 -11.96 -21.41 2.89
N HIS A 116 -12.11 -20.08 2.92
CA HIS A 116 -11.71 -19.18 1.83
C HIS A 116 -10.19 -18.95 1.77
N ALA A 117 -9.48 -18.97 2.91
CA ALA A 117 -8.02 -18.98 2.95
C ALA A 117 -7.43 -20.20 2.23
N GLY A 118 -8.11 -21.34 2.34
CA GLY A 118 -7.80 -22.60 1.64
C GLY A 118 -8.26 -22.63 0.18
N GLN A 119 -9.21 -21.79 -0.22
CA GLN A 119 -9.57 -21.56 -1.62
C GLN A 119 -8.53 -20.68 -2.31
N ARG A 120 -7.30 -21.20 -2.40
CA ARG A 120 -6.27 -20.73 -3.36
C ARG A 120 -6.65 -21.17 -4.78
N THR A 121 -7.88 -20.90 -5.19
CA THR A 121 -8.51 -21.46 -6.39
C THR A 121 -8.03 -20.73 -7.64
N GLY A 122 -6.84 -21.09 -8.12
CA GLY A 122 -6.42 -20.68 -9.47
C GLY A 122 -4.94 -20.82 -9.79
N ALA A 123 -4.62 -20.71 -11.08
CA ALA A 123 -3.28 -20.35 -11.50
C ALA A 123 -2.96 -18.95 -10.95
N VAL A 124 -1.82 -18.79 -10.26
CA VAL A 124 -1.34 -17.48 -9.78
C VAL A 124 -1.48 -16.45 -10.91
N PRO A 125 -2.16 -15.31 -10.69
CA PRO A 125 -2.34 -14.29 -11.72
C PRO A 125 -1.01 -13.88 -12.36
N GLU A 126 -1.02 -13.52 -13.64
CA GLU A 126 0.20 -13.14 -14.37
C GLU A 126 0.93 -11.96 -13.70
N ARG A 127 0.18 -10.98 -13.18
CA ARG A 127 0.68 -9.85 -12.40
C ARG A 127 1.50 -10.23 -11.16
N LEU A 128 1.34 -11.45 -10.66
CA LEU A 128 2.03 -11.98 -9.48
C LEU A 128 3.15 -12.99 -9.84
N ARG A 129 3.59 -13.01 -11.11
CA ARG A 129 4.64 -13.90 -11.65
C ARG A 129 5.70 -13.18 -12.48
N THR A 130 5.94 -11.89 -12.27
CA THR A 130 6.85 -11.11 -13.13
C THR A 130 8.33 -11.47 -12.94
N LEU A 131 8.71 -12.02 -11.78
CA LEU A 131 10.11 -12.37 -11.49
C LEU A 131 10.66 -13.46 -12.41
N GLY A 132 9.85 -14.49 -12.72
CA GLY A 132 10.25 -15.56 -13.64
C GLY A 132 10.57 -15.03 -15.04
N LYS A 133 9.70 -14.14 -15.57
CA LYS A 133 9.92 -13.48 -16.85
C LYS A 133 11.16 -12.56 -16.80
N ALA A 134 11.39 -11.84 -15.69
CA ALA A 134 12.59 -11.04 -15.52
C ALA A 134 13.87 -11.90 -15.51
N ALA A 135 13.85 -13.10 -14.92
CA ALA A 135 14.96 -14.06 -14.96
C ALA A 135 15.27 -14.49 -16.39
N GLU A 136 14.24 -14.83 -17.18
CA GLU A 136 14.39 -15.18 -18.59
C GLU A 136 15.00 -14.04 -19.42
N LEU A 137 14.51 -12.82 -19.24
CA LEU A 137 14.96 -11.65 -20.01
C LEU A 137 16.38 -11.18 -19.66
N THR A 138 16.80 -11.39 -18.41
CA THR A 138 18.12 -10.94 -17.92
C THR A 138 19.19 -12.02 -17.99
N GLY A 139 18.79 -13.30 -17.97
CA GLY A 139 19.66 -14.45 -17.75
C GLY A 139 20.16 -14.57 -16.31
N LEU A 140 19.59 -13.81 -15.36
CA LEU A 140 19.98 -13.86 -13.95
C LEU A 140 19.16 -14.92 -13.19
N PRO A 141 19.74 -15.60 -12.19
CA PRO A 141 19.00 -16.51 -11.32
C PRO A 141 17.89 -15.79 -10.55
N ALA A 142 16.76 -16.47 -10.33
CA ALA A 142 15.61 -15.95 -9.58
C ALA A 142 16.00 -15.45 -8.17
N GLU A 143 16.81 -16.21 -7.45
CA GLU A 143 17.34 -15.85 -6.12
C GLU A 143 18.06 -14.49 -6.13
N ARG A 144 18.93 -14.26 -7.13
CA ARG A 144 19.62 -12.97 -7.28
C ARG A 144 18.64 -11.83 -7.55
N LEU A 145 17.56 -12.07 -8.29
CA LEU A 145 16.53 -11.05 -8.53
C LEU A 145 15.71 -10.71 -7.27
N ARG A 146 15.63 -11.63 -6.29
CA ARG A 146 14.97 -11.36 -4.99
C ARG A 146 15.89 -10.59 -4.05
N GLU A 147 17.15 -10.99 -3.95
CA GLU A 147 18.05 -10.55 -2.88
C GLU A 147 18.97 -9.38 -3.24
N ASP A 148 19.31 -9.19 -4.52
CA ASP A 148 20.23 -8.13 -4.96
C ASP A 148 19.45 -6.97 -5.62
N PRO A 149 19.41 -5.78 -4.98
CA PRO A 149 18.71 -4.62 -5.53
C PRO A 149 19.17 -4.24 -6.95
N ALA A 150 20.45 -4.40 -7.28
CA ALA A 150 20.94 -4.07 -8.63
C ALA A 150 20.48 -5.08 -9.69
N ALA A 151 20.41 -6.37 -9.33
CA ALA A 151 19.85 -7.40 -10.19
C ALA A 151 18.34 -7.19 -10.38
N ASN A 152 17.63 -6.89 -9.29
CA ASN A 152 16.21 -6.58 -9.31
C ASN A 152 15.89 -5.37 -10.22
N ILE A 153 16.67 -4.29 -10.12
CA ILE A 153 16.58 -3.14 -11.02
C ILE A 153 16.80 -3.52 -12.50
N ALA A 154 17.79 -4.37 -12.78
CA ALA A 154 18.00 -4.91 -14.13
C ALA A 154 16.80 -5.73 -14.63
N GLY A 155 16.19 -6.54 -13.76
CA GLY A 155 14.96 -7.28 -14.06
C GLY A 155 13.77 -6.39 -14.41
N GLY A 156 13.52 -5.35 -13.61
CA GLY A 156 12.44 -4.39 -13.91
C GLY A 156 12.69 -3.59 -15.18
N ALA A 157 13.94 -3.19 -15.44
CA ALA A 157 14.32 -2.54 -16.70
C ALA A 157 14.10 -3.45 -17.92
N ALA A 158 14.44 -4.74 -17.79
CA ALA A 158 14.22 -5.72 -18.84
C ALA A 158 12.73 -5.92 -19.15
N LEU A 159 11.87 -5.96 -18.13
CA LEU A 159 10.42 -6.05 -18.29
C LEU A 159 9.84 -4.82 -18.98
N LEU A 160 10.27 -3.61 -18.62
CA LEU A 160 9.85 -2.38 -19.30
C LEU A 160 10.26 -2.39 -20.78
N ALA A 161 11.51 -2.77 -21.07
CA ALA A 161 11.99 -2.86 -22.45
C ALA A 161 11.23 -3.93 -23.26
N ASP A 162 10.90 -5.08 -22.65
CA ASP A 162 10.07 -6.11 -23.27
C ASP A 162 8.66 -5.59 -23.58
N ALA A 163 8.01 -4.94 -22.61
CA ALA A 163 6.69 -4.35 -22.79
C ALA A 163 6.66 -3.26 -23.88
N GLN A 164 7.74 -2.48 -24.03
CA GLN A 164 7.89 -1.48 -25.10
C GLN A 164 7.98 -2.18 -26.47
N ARG A 165 8.83 -3.21 -26.60
CA ARG A 165 8.96 -3.99 -27.83
C ARG A 165 7.67 -4.70 -28.24
N GLU A 166 6.99 -5.36 -27.30
CA GLU A 166 5.72 -6.04 -27.54
C GLU A 166 4.61 -5.08 -27.99
N SER A 167 4.69 -3.81 -27.59
CA SER A 167 3.77 -2.77 -28.06
C SER A 167 4.06 -2.30 -29.51
N GLY A 168 5.09 -2.83 -30.15
CA GLY A 168 5.52 -2.45 -31.50
C GLY A 168 6.17 -1.06 -31.57
N ARG A 169 6.54 -0.49 -30.41
CA ARG A 169 7.21 0.82 -30.33
C ARG A 169 8.73 0.62 -30.20
N PRO A 170 9.55 1.47 -30.84
CA PRO A 170 11.00 1.44 -30.63
C PRO A 170 11.36 1.91 -29.22
N ALA A 171 12.59 1.62 -28.81
CA ALA A 171 13.21 2.33 -27.70
C ALA A 171 13.27 3.84 -28.02
N SER A 172 13.16 4.67 -26.99
CA SER A 172 13.16 6.14 -27.11
C SER A 172 13.79 6.75 -25.87
N ASP A 173 14.56 7.81 -26.07
CA ASP A 173 15.10 8.62 -24.98
C ASP A 173 14.03 9.52 -24.34
N ASP A 174 12.90 9.75 -25.02
CA ASP A 174 11.79 10.55 -24.48
C ASP A 174 10.96 9.71 -23.49
N PRO A 175 10.92 10.06 -22.19
CA PRO A 175 10.12 9.32 -21.21
C PRO A 175 8.62 9.29 -21.52
N ALA A 176 8.10 10.23 -22.33
CA ALA A 176 6.68 10.24 -22.73
C ALA A 176 6.31 9.03 -23.59
N ASP A 177 7.23 8.51 -24.41
CA ASP A 177 7.01 7.38 -25.31
C ASP A 177 6.85 6.03 -24.59
N TRP A 178 7.20 6.00 -23.30
CA TRP A 178 7.17 4.80 -22.46
C TRP A 178 5.85 4.62 -21.70
N PHE A 179 4.87 5.52 -21.86
CA PHE A 179 3.60 5.44 -21.13
C PHE A 179 2.91 4.07 -21.25
N GLY A 180 2.92 3.49 -22.45
CA GLY A 180 2.32 2.17 -22.70
C GLY A 180 3.07 1.01 -22.01
N ALA A 181 4.41 1.06 -21.97
CA ALA A 181 5.23 0.08 -21.26
C ALA A 181 5.07 0.22 -19.74
N VAL A 182 4.99 1.45 -19.23
CA VAL A 182 4.70 1.71 -17.81
C VAL A 182 3.31 1.20 -17.42
N ALA A 183 2.30 1.40 -18.28
CA ALA A 183 0.96 0.87 -18.04
C ALA A 183 0.96 -0.66 -17.98
N ALA A 184 1.71 -1.31 -18.87
CA ALA A 184 1.90 -2.75 -18.89
C ALA A 184 2.55 -3.29 -17.62
N TYR A 185 3.55 -2.56 -17.12
CA TYR A 185 4.32 -2.95 -15.93
C TYR A 185 3.45 -3.14 -14.69
N SER A 186 2.31 -2.45 -14.61
CA SER A 186 1.35 -2.62 -13.50
C SER A 186 0.79 -4.03 -13.38
N GLY A 187 0.80 -4.82 -14.47
CA GLY A 187 0.14 -6.12 -14.52
C GLY A 187 -1.39 -6.05 -14.42
N ALA A 188 -2.00 -4.87 -14.51
CA ALA A 188 -3.45 -4.75 -14.39
C ALA A 188 -4.20 -5.46 -15.52
N ASP A 189 -5.31 -6.13 -15.16
CA ASP A 189 -6.14 -6.91 -16.10
C ASP A 189 -7.05 -6.04 -16.99
N ASP A 190 -7.12 -4.73 -16.72
CA ASP A 190 -8.01 -3.79 -17.40
C ASP A 190 -7.36 -2.47 -17.83
N GLU A 191 -7.98 -1.92 -18.88
CA GLU A 191 -7.92 -0.55 -19.37
C GLU A 191 -7.34 0.51 -18.42
N ALA A 192 -8.23 0.79 -17.49
CA ALA A 192 -8.28 2.02 -16.76
C ALA A 192 -7.30 1.94 -15.60
N THR A 193 -7.22 0.78 -14.93
CA THR A 193 -6.27 0.54 -13.84
C THR A 193 -4.83 0.72 -14.33
N ALA A 194 -4.45 0.09 -15.45
CA ALA A 194 -3.12 0.25 -16.06
C ALA A 194 -2.81 1.72 -16.40
N THR A 195 -3.80 2.44 -16.93
CA THR A 195 -3.68 3.86 -17.28
C THR A 195 -3.48 4.74 -16.05
N VAL A 196 -4.25 4.52 -14.97
CA VAL A 196 -4.12 5.28 -13.72
C VAL A 196 -2.78 5.02 -13.04
N TYR A 197 -2.30 3.78 -13.06
CA TYR A 197 -0.95 3.45 -12.59
C TYR A 197 0.11 4.24 -13.36
N ALA A 198 0.08 4.21 -14.70
CA ALA A 198 1.03 4.96 -15.52
C ALA A 198 0.94 6.48 -15.31
N GLU A 199 -0.27 7.02 -15.14
CA GLU A 199 -0.45 8.43 -14.78
C GLU A 199 0.17 8.76 -13.42
N ALA A 200 0.09 7.85 -12.43
CA ALA A 200 0.71 8.03 -11.13
C ALA A 200 2.25 8.05 -11.24
N VAL A 201 2.86 7.15 -12.01
CA VAL A 201 4.31 7.18 -12.32
C VAL A 201 4.69 8.52 -12.96
N PHE A 202 3.91 9.00 -13.93
CA PHE A 202 4.16 10.28 -14.58
C PHE A 202 3.98 11.48 -13.63
N VAL A 203 3.11 11.40 -12.62
CA VAL A 203 3.03 12.41 -11.54
C VAL A 203 4.34 12.45 -10.76
N VAL A 204 4.86 11.28 -10.36
CA VAL A 204 6.12 11.15 -9.63
C VAL A 204 7.27 11.73 -10.45
N MET A 205 7.42 11.33 -11.71
CA MET A 205 8.46 11.86 -12.61
C MET A 205 8.36 13.37 -12.85
N ARG A 206 7.15 13.92 -12.96
CA ARG A 206 6.96 15.37 -13.10
C ARG A 206 7.46 16.15 -11.89
N ARG A 207 7.20 15.62 -10.70
CA ARG A 207 7.51 16.28 -9.43
C ARG A 207 8.94 16.05 -8.98
N GLY A 208 9.53 14.93 -9.40
CA GLY A 208 10.78 14.44 -8.83
C GLY A 208 10.57 13.94 -7.40
N GLU A 209 11.53 13.16 -6.93
CA GLU A 209 11.56 12.64 -5.55
C GLU A 209 13.03 12.52 -5.10
N ARG A 210 13.26 12.60 -3.79
CA ARG A 210 14.57 12.30 -3.17
C ARG A 210 14.34 11.63 -1.82
N ARG A 211 14.97 10.48 -1.58
CA ARG A 211 14.82 9.69 -0.35
C ARG A 211 16.12 8.96 0.00
N THR A 212 16.34 8.76 1.29
CA THR A 212 17.26 7.75 1.81
C THR A 212 16.50 6.44 1.91
N THR A 213 16.98 5.39 1.28
CA THR A 213 16.34 4.06 1.36
C THR A 213 16.53 3.40 2.71
N ASP A 214 15.79 2.34 2.96
CA ASP A 214 15.91 1.40 4.09
C ASP A 214 17.36 0.91 4.37
N SER A 215 18.15 0.82 3.32
CA SER A 215 19.57 0.41 3.27
C SER A 215 20.55 1.59 3.35
N GLY A 216 20.04 2.82 3.58
CA GLY A 216 20.85 4.02 3.74
C GLY A 216 21.34 4.65 2.43
N GLN A 217 20.86 4.20 1.27
CA GLN A 217 21.27 4.75 -0.04
C GLN A 217 20.49 6.02 -0.35
N GLN A 218 21.17 7.06 -0.81
CA GLN A 218 20.50 8.26 -1.34
C GLN A 218 20.11 8.02 -2.79
N VAL A 219 18.83 8.18 -3.11
CA VAL A 219 18.30 8.10 -4.47
C VAL A 219 17.53 9.37 -4.81
N GLU A 220 17.72 9.85 -6.03
CA GLU A 220 17.08 11.05 -6.57
C GLU A 220 16.50 10.78 -7.96
N LEU A 221 15.24 11.13 -8.12
CA LEU A 221 14.56 11.33 -9.39
C LEU A 221 14.41 12.83 -9.63
N ARG A 222 15.14 13.35 -10.61
CA ARG A 222 15.06 14.77 -10.97
C ARG A 222 13.67 15.10 -11.55
N PRO A 223 13.07 16.24 -11.16
CA PRO A 223 11.77 16.65 -11.68
C PRO A 223 11.80 16.89 -13.19
N SER A 224 10.74 16.48 -13.87
CA SER A 224 10.48 16.78 -15.28
C SER A 224 9.14 17.53 -15.45
N PRO A 225 9.02 18.82 -15.10
CA PRO A 225 7.73 19.52 -14.99
C PRO A 225 6.91 19.57 -16.29
N GLY A 226 7.61 19.57 -17.43
CA GLY A 226 7.05 19.57 -18.78
C GLY A 226 6.55 18.22 -19.26
N LEU A 227 6.87 17.11 -18.57
CA LEU A 227 6.46 15.77 -18.98
C LEU A 227 4.93 15.68 -19.00
N ARG A 228 4.38 15.16 -20.10
CA ARG A 228 2.94 14.92 -20.26
C ARG A 228 2.75 13.50 -20.78
N PRO A 229 1.72 12.77 -20.31
CA PRO A 229 1.29 11.55 -20.97
C PRO A 229 0.96 11.83 -22.45
N PRO A 230 1.22 10.90 -23.37
CA PRO A 230 0.87 11.07 -24.77
C PRO A 230 -0.64 11.26 -24.94
N SER A 231 -1.03 12.09 -25.91
CA SER A 231 -2.43 12.36 -26.24
C SER A 231 -3.10 11.18 -26.96
N ASP A 232 -2.33 10.34 -27.68
CA ASP A 232 -2.83 9.15 -28.37
C ASP A 232 -2.68 7.90 -27.48
N ARG A 233 -3.61 7.74 -26.54
CA ARG A 233 -3.68 6.53 -25.71
C ARG A 233 -4.19 5.36 -26.56
N ARG A 234 -3.30 4.74 -27.35
CA ARG A 234 -3.64 3.55 -28.13
C ARG A 234 -3.93 2.39 -27.19
N ARG A 235 -5.13 1.81 -27.34
CA ARG A 235 -5.56 0.60 -26.64
C ARG A 235 -4.58 -0.55 -26.88
N ARG A 236 -4.19 -1.22 -25.80
CA ARG A 236 -3.56 -2.56 -25.91
C ARG A 236 -4.60 -3.56 -26.44
N PRO A 237 -4.31 -4.33 -27.50
CA PRO A 237 -5.18 -5.41 -27.94
C PRO A 237 -5.39 -6.43 -26.82
N GLY A 238 -6.64 -6.82 -26.54
CA GLY A 238 -6.98 -7.84 -25.53
C GLY A 238 -7.33 -7.32 -24.13
N MET A 239 -7.12 -6.03 -23.84
CA MET A 239 -7.46 -5.46 -22.52
C MET A 239 -8.96 -5.19 -22.39
N ARG A 240 -9.57 -5.62 -21.25
CA ARG A 240 -11.00 -5.43 -21.00
C ARG A 240 -11.33 -3.93 -20.89
N ALA A 241 -12.43 -3.52 -21.53
CA ALA A 241 -13.00 -2.19 -21.32
C ALA A 241 -13.76 -2.18 -19.99
N ALA A 242 -13.52 -1.18 -19.13
CA ALA A 242 -14.33 -0.97 -17.94
C ALA A 242 -15.79 -0.67 -18.37
N GLY A 243 -16.73 -1.55 -18.05
CA GLY A 243 -18.15 -1.38 -18.36
C GLY A 243 -18.83 -0.35 -17.45
N PRO A 244 -20.02 0.16 -17.81
CA PRO A 244 -20.80 1.04 -16.96
C PRO A 244 -21.38 0.24 -15.79
N GLY A 245 -20.61 0.10 -14.71
CA GLY A 245 -21.11 -0.41 -13.43
C GLY A 245 -22.09 0.58 -12.77
N PRO A 246 -22.77 0.17 -11.68
CA PRO A 246 -23.49 1.12 -10.82
C PRO A 246 -22.55 2.26 -10.41
N ALA A 247 -23.08 3.46 -10.15
CA ALA A 247 -22.27 4.65 -9.86
C ALA A 247 -21.37 4.43 -8.64
N VAL A 248 -20.14 3.97 -8.87
CA VAL A 248 -19.11 3.78 -7.85
C VAL A 248 -18.78 5.11 -7.20
N GLU A 249 -18.67 5.12 -5.88
CA GLU A 249 -18.45 6.31 -5.07
C GLU A 249 -16.94 6.57 -4.97
N CYS A 250 -16.37 7.03 -6.07
CA CYS A 250 -14.92 7.07 -6.27
C CYS A 250 -14.48 8.36 -6.99
N PRO A 251 -13.32 8.95 -6.64
CA PRO A 251 -12.84 10.14 -7.33
C PRO A 251 -12.43 9.82 -8.78
N ARG A 252 -12.65 10.76 -9.71
CA ARG A 252 -12.34 10.60 -11.16
C ARG A 252 -10.91 10.19 -11.51
N LYS A 253 -9.95 10.43 -10.61
CA LYS A 253 -8.51 10.10 -10.79
C LYS A 253 -8.13 8.78 -10.10
N LEU A 254 -9.12 7.94 -9.82
CA LEU A 254 -8.97 6.62 -9.26
C LEU A 254 -9.91 5.72 -10.05
N VAL A 255 -9.47 4.51 -10.35
CA VAL A 255 -10.32 3.50 -10.97
C VAL A 255 -10.87 2.65 -9.86
N CYS A 256 -12.20 2.71 -9.72
CA CYS A 256 -12.93 1.83 -8.84
C CYS A 256 -13.80 0.91 -9.66
N THR A 257 -13.74 -0.39 -9.38
CA THR A 257 -14.73 -1.36 -9.87
C THR A 257 -15.81 -1.57 -8.84
N TRP A 258 -16.92 -2.14 -9.27
CA TRP A 258 -17.98 -2.57 -8.37
C TRP A 258 -17.97 -4.10 -8.28
N GLN A 259 -17.83 -4.63 -7.07
CA GLN A 259 -17.96 -6.04 -6.77
C GLN A 259 -18.88 -6.15 -5.54
N PRO A 260 -20.19 -6.33 -5.71
CA PRO A 260 -21.13 -6.19 -4.60
C PRO A 260 -20.88 -7.24 -3.51
N ALA A 261 -20.95 -6.82 -2.25
CA ALA A 261 -21.24 -7.75 -1.16
C ALA A 261 -22.74 -8.11 -1.23
N PRO A 262 -23.10 -9.40 -1.17
CA PRO A 262 -24.47 -9.83 -1.34
C PRO A 262 -25.35 -9.42 -0.15
N TYR A 263 -26.57 -8.99 -0.44
CA TYR A 263 -27.63 -8.79 0.55
C TYR A 263 -28.78 -9.72 0.18
N GLU A 264 -28.67 -10.97 0.61
CA GLU A 264 -29.63 -12.03 0.31
C GLU A 264 -29.86 -12.97 1.50
N LYS A 265 -30.97 -13.71 1.43
CA LYS A 265 -31.35 -14.68 2.45
C LYS A 265 -30.52 -15.97 2.28
N TRP A 266 -30.03 -16.53 3.37
CA TRP A 266 -29.36 -17.83 3.40
C TRP A 266 -29.88 -18.69 4.57
N GLU A 267 -29.54 -19.98 4.57
CA GLU A 267 -30.01 -20.97 5.55
C GLU A 267 -28.81 -21.56 6.30
N GLU A 268 -28.90 -21.58 7.62
CA GLU A 268 -27.94 -22.19 8.55
C GLU A 268 -28.05 -23.72 8.53
N GLN A 269 -27.05 -24.41 9.08
CA GLN A 269 -27.07 -25.88 9.17
C GLN A 269 -28.23 -26.43 10.01
N ASP A 270 -28.77 -25.65 10.93
CA ASP A 270 -29.89 -26.03 11.79
C ASP A 270 -31.27 -25.71 11.18
N GLY A 271 -31.30 -25.19 9.95
CA GLY A 271 -32.52 -24.83 9.22
C GLY A 271 -33.09 -23.44 9.58
N THR A 272 -32.41 -22.68 10.45
CA THR A 272 -32.73 -21.26 10.64
C THR A 272 -32.24 -20.46 9.44
N THR A 273 -32.79 -19.25 9.25
CA THR A 273 -32.43 -18.42 8.09
C THR A 273 -32.01 -17.03 8.54
N ASP A 274 -30.91 -16.54 7.98
CA ASP A 274 -30.42 -15.17 8.18
C ASP A 274 -30.33 -14.42 6.84
N TYR A 275 -29.90 -13.16 6.88
CA TYR A 275 -29.94 -12.26 5.75
C TYR A 275 -28.73 -11.32 5.67
N GLY A 276 -27.94 -11.47 4.60
CA GLY A 276 -26.85 -10.57 4.22
C GLY A 276 -25.69 -10.50 5.23
N ASN A 277 -24.67 -9.73 4.86
CA ASN A 277 -23.44 -9.52 5.62
C ASN A 277 -23.21 -8.06 6.06
N HIS A 278 -24.25 -7.22 5.96
CA HIS A 278 -24.24 -5.79 6.26
C HIS A 278 -25.65 -5.33 6.65
N ASP A 279 -25.82 -4.10 7.12
CA ASP A 279 -27.14 -3.50 7.31
C ASP A 279 -27.42 -2.47 6.21
N ARG A 280 -28.59 -2.58 5.58
CA ARG A 280 -29.10 -1.53 4.68
C ARG A 280 -29.44 -0.30 5.48
N ALA A 281 -28.96 0.84 5.02
CA ALA A 281 -29.20 2.13 5.65
C ALA A 281 -29.33 3.24 4.60
N ASN A 282 -29.44 4.47 5.10
CA ASN A 282 -29.51 5.68 4.29
C ASN A 282 -28.64 6.78 4.90
N ARG A 283 -27.40 6.43 5.28
CA ARG A 283 -26.43 7.36 5.85
C ARG A 283 -26.00 8.40 4.81
N GLY A 284 -25.92 9.65 5.23
CA GLY A 284 -25.43 10.76 4.43
C GLY A 284 -24.26 11.49 5.10
N PRO A 285 -23.85 12.64 4.53
CA PRO A 285 -22.92 13.56 5.19
C PRO A 285 -23.43 13.93 6.59
N GLY A 286 -22.55 13.87 7.60
CA GLY A 286 -22.91 14.08 9.01
C GLY A 286 -23.36 12.83 9.77
N ASP A 287 -23.65 11.71 9.08
CA ASP A 287 -23.88 10.40 9.72
C ASP A 287 -22.61 9.53 9.76
N ILE A 288 -21.60 9.89 8.96
CA ILE A 288 -20.31 9.19 8.88
C ILE A 288 -19.26 10.05 9.57
N ASP A 289 -18.77 9.55 10.71
CA ASP A 289 -17.76 10.20 11.54
C ASP A 289 -16.35 9.64 11.26
N TYR A 290 -16.26 8.38 10.79
CA TYR A 290 -14.99 7.64 10.74
C TYR A 290 -14.68 7.04 9.37
N ILE A 291 -13.39 6.88 9.09
CA ILE A 291 -12.86 6.02 8.04
C ILE A 291 -11.91 5.03 8.73
N VAL A 292 -12.19 3.73 8.62
CA VAL A 292 -11.37 2.70 9.27
C VAL A 292 -10.52 2.00 8.20
N VAL A 293 -9.21 2.00 8.43
CA VAL A 293 -8.19 1.34 7.62
C VAL A 293 -7.93 -0.02 8.24
N HIS A 294 -8.06 -1.04 7.41
CA HIS A 294 -7.80 -2.43 7.75
C HIS A 294 -6.74 -3.00 6.81
N ASP A 295 -6.16 -4.13 7.23
CA ASP A 295 -5.55 -5.09 6.33
C ASP A 295 -6.36 -6.38 6.32
N VAL A 296 -6.39 -7.06 5.17
CA VAL A 296 -7.27 -8.22 4.95
C VAL A 296 -6.79 -9.49 5.67
N GLU A 297 -5.54 -9.50 6.16
CA GLU A 297 -4.80 -10.72 6.51
C GLU A 297 -4.76 -11.73 5.34
N GLY A 298 -4.73 -11.24 4.10
CA GLY A 298 -4.91 -12.06 2.92
C GLY A 298 -4.60 -11.36 1.60
N TYR A 299 -4.47 -12.20 0.56
CA TYR A 299 -4.29 -11.76 -0.82
C TYR A 299 -5.61 -11.35 -1.45
N TRP A 300 -5.50 -10.57 -2.54
CA TRP A 300 -6.63 -10.03 -3.30
C TRP A 300 -7.71 -11.07 -3.63
N ASP A 301 -7.35 -12.22 -4.21
CA ASP A 301 -8.34 -13.21 -4.66
C ASP A 301 -9.10 -13.83 -3.46
N GLY A 302 -8.43 -13.98 -2.30
CA GLY A 302 -9.07 -14.39 -1.04
C GLY A 302 -10.04 -13.34 -0.53
N ALA A 303 -9.61 -12.07 -0.48
CA ALA A 303 -10.47 -10.93 -0.14
C ALA A 303 -11.75 -10.88 -1.00
N THR A 304 -11.58 -11.07 -2.31
CA THR A 304 -12.69 -11.05 -3.27
C THR A 304 -13.63 -12.25 -3.13
N SER A 305 -13.14 -13.39 -2.66
CA SER A 305 -14.00 -14.55 -2.37
C SER A 305 -14.79 -14.34 -1.08
N LEU A 306 -14.13 -13.84 -0.02
CA LEU A 306 -14.75 -13.53 1.28
C LEU A 306 -15.89 -12.51 1.15
N ILE A 307 -15.66 -11.40 0.45
CA ILE A 307 -16.67 -10.35 0.31
C ILE A 307 -17.89 -10.78 -0.51
N ALA A 308 -17.73 -11.82 -1.35
CA ALA A 308 -18.81 -12.39 -2.16
C ALA A 308 -19.61 -13.45 -1.38
N ASP A 309 -19.18 -13.85 -0.19
CA ASP A 309 -19.88 -14.82 0.65
C ASP A 309 -20.94 -14.12 1.53
N PRO A 310 -22.24 -14.42 1.36
CA PRO A 310 -23.31 -13.81 2.16
C PRO A 310 -23.31 -14.24 3.62
N THR A 311 -22.58 -15.29 3.98
CA THR A 311 -22.46 -15.81 5.35
C THR A 311 -21.26 -15.22 6.11
N TYR A 312 -20.42 -14.42 5.43
CA TYR A 312 -19.26 -13.77 6.03
C TYR A 312 -19.55 -12.31 6.41
N VAL A 313 -18.51 -11.52 6.67
CA VAL A 313 -18.60 -10.09 6.98
C VAL A 313 -18.51 -9.21 5.73
N SER A 314 -18.52 -7.89 5.91
CA SER A 314 -18.43 -6.95 4.80
C SER A 314 -17.74 -5.63 5.16
N TRP A 315 -17.24 -4.98 4.13
CA TRP A 315 -16.57 -3.68 4.16
C TRP A 315 -16.90 -2.89 2.89
N HIS A 316 -16.56 -1.61 2.84
CA HIS A 316 -16.97 -0.76 1.71
C HIS A 316 -16.03 -0.86 0.52
N TYR A 317 -14.72 -0.94 0.75
CA TYR A 317 -13.72 -0.96 -0.32
C TYR A 317 -12.57 -1.94 -0.03
N SER A 318 -12.11 -2.66 -1.05
CA SER A 318 -10.82 -3.36 -1.04
C SER A 318 -9.80 -2.66 -1.92
N LEU A 319 -8.54 -2.67 -1.50
CA LEU A 319 -7.42 -2.06 -2.20
C LEU A 319 -6.35 -3.10 -2.52
N ARG A 320 -6.00 -3.22 -3.81
CA ARG A 320 -5.00 -4.17 -4.29
C ARG A 320 -3.60 -3.58 -4.21
N SER A 321 -2.66 -4.36 -3.69
CA SER A 321 -1.30 -3.92 -3.46
C SER A 321 -0.49 -3.78 -4.76
N SER A 322 -0.65 -4.70 -5.72
CA SER A 322 0.21 -4.74 -6.93
C SER A 322 0.11 -3.52 -7.86
N ASP A 323 -1.04 -2.86 -7.92
CA ASP A 323 -1.32 -1.77 -8.88
C ASP A 323 -2.15 -0.62 -8.32
N GLY A 324 -2.59 -0.72 -7.05
CA GLY A 324 -3.46 0.26 -6.41
C GLY A 324 -4.90 0.23 -6.93
N HIS A 325 -5.36 -0.87 -7.53
CA HIS A 325 -6.78 -1.04 -7.89
C HIS A 325 -7.68 -0.94 -6.67
N VAL A 326 -8.89 -0.38 -6.84
CA VAL A 326 -9.90 -0.31 -5.79
C VAL A 326 -11.18 -1.00 -6.25
N ALA A 327 -11.73 -1.88 -5.44
CA ALA A 327 -13.07 -2.42 -5.62
C ALA A 327 -14.00 -1.85 -4.54
N GLN A 328 -15.19 -1.41 -4.92
CA GLN A 328 -16.26 -1.02 -4.00
C GLN A 328 -17.27 -2.17 -3.87
N HIS A 329 -17.65 -2.49 -2.64
CA HIS A 329 -18.52 -3.62 -2.31
C HIS A 329 -19.86 -3.21 -1.72
N LEU A 330 -19.88 -2.12 -0.96
CA LEU A 330 -21.07 -1.53 -0.37
C LEU A 330 -21.21 -0.07 -0.79
N LYS A 331 -22.46 0.39 -0.94
CA LYS A 331 -22.71 1.84 -0.96
C LYS A 331 -22.42 2.37 0.43
N THR A 332 -21.73 3.50 0.51
CA THR A 332 -21.36 4.18 1.76
C THR A 332 -22.58 4.53 2.63
N LYS A 333 -23.77 4.68 2.02
CA LYS A 333 -25.03 4.85 2.76
C LYS A 333 -25.41 3.63 3.62
N ASP A 334 -24.93 2.44 3.27
CA ASP A 334 -25.16 1.17 3.97
C ASP A 334 -24.03 0.90 4.96
N VAL A 335 -24.27 0.08 5.99
CA VAL A 335 -23.36 -0.17 7.12
C VAL A 335 -22.69 -1.53 6.97
N GLY A 336 -21.38 -1.55 6.73
CA GLY A 336 -20.60 -2.79 6.74
C GLY A 336 -20.32 -3.29 8.16
N TRP A 337 -20.05 -4.59 8.30
CA TRP A 337 -19.67 -5.21 9.58
C TRP A 337 -18.17 -5.46 9.60
N HIS A 338 -17.37 -4.41 9.76
CA HIS A 338 -15.91 -4.47 9.57
C HIS A 338 -15.12 -4.15 10.84
N ALA A 339 -15.69 -3.42 11.79
CA ALA A 339 -14.95 -2.86 12.93
C ALA A 339 -15.22 -3.55 14.28
N GLY A 340 -16.12 -4.55 14.35
CA GLY A 340 -16.40 -5.26 15.61
C GLY A 340 -17.06 -4.44 16.72
N ASN A 341 -17.42 -3.19 16.41
CA ASN A 341 -18.12 -2.28 17.31
C ASN A 341 -19.26 -1.60 16.55
N TRP A 342 -20.50 -1.87 16.93
CA TRP A 342 -21.67 -1.34 16.22
C TRP A 342 -21.71 0.19 16.17
N PHE A 343 -21.28 0.87 17.23
CA PHE A 343 -21.21 2.33 17.24
C PHE A 343 -20.26 2.85 16.16
N VAL A 344 -19.12 2.20 15.99
CA VAL A 344 -18.15 2.56 14.94
C VAL A 344 -18.68 2.17 13.57
N ASN A 345 -19.07 0.90 13.36
CA ASN A 345 -19.62 0.39 12.10
C ASN A 345 -20.72 1.31 11.54
N ALA A 346 -21.69 1.69 12.38
CA ALA A 346 -22.81 2.54 11.98
C ALA A 346 -22.38 3.93 11.50
N LYS A 347 -21.18 4.38 11.87
CA LYS A 347 -20.64 5.72 11.60
C LYS A 347 -19.36 5.70 10.76
N SER A 348 -18.97 4.54 10.22
CA SER A 348 -17.71 4.39 9.49
C SER A 348 -17.89 3.97 8.03
N VAL A 349 -16.83 4.22 7.26
CA VAL A 349 -16.54 3.54 6.00
C VAL A 349 -15.30 2.67 6.20
N GLY A 350 -15.39 1.37 5.92
CA GLY A 350 -14.29 0.41 6.06
C GLY A 350 -13.50 0.22 4.76
N LEU A 351 -12.18 0.34 4.84
CA LEU A 351 -11.23 0.12 3.74
C LEU A 351 -10.28 -1.03 4.08
N GLU A 352 -10.36 -2.09 3.30
CA GLU A 352 -9.53 -3.30 3.42
C GLU A 352 -8.34 -3.24 2.46
N HIS A 353 -7.12 -3.27 2.99
CA HIS A 353 -5.89 -3.28 2.20
C HIS A 353 -5.37 -4.71 2.07
N GLU A 354 -5.08 -5.16 0.84
CA GLU A 354 -4.36 -6.42 0.63
C GLU A 354 -3.03 -6.38 1.42
N GLY A 355 -2.88 -7.31 2.36
CA GLY A 355 -1.98 -7.11 3.49
C GLY A 355 -1.98 -8.28 4.47
N PHE A 356 -0.95 -8.31 5.31
CA PHE A 356 -0.84 -9.20 6.46
C PHE A 356 -0.24 -8.41 7.62
N LEU A 357 -0.86 -8.51 8.80
CA LEU A 357 -0.36 -7.90 10.03
C LEU A 357 0.92 -8.57 10.51
N THR A 358 0.93 -9.90 10.50
CA THR A 358 1.93 -10.71 11.20
C THR A 358 3.11 -11.11 10.33
N ASP A 359 3.11 -10.73 9.05
CA ASP A 359 4.27 -10.88 8.18
C ASP A 359 5.16 -9.62 8.32
N PRO A 360 6.16 -9.63 9.20
CA PRO A 360 6.94 -8.44 9.53
C PRO A 360 7.77 -7.98 8.35
N ASP A 361 8.12 -8.91 7.47
CA ASP A 361 8.94 -8.71 6.30
C ASP A 361 8.07 -8.19 5.14
N ALA A 362 6.75 -8.34 5.23
CA ALA A 362 5.81 -7.79 4.28
C ALA A 362 5.55 -6.29 4.47
N TRP A 363 5.58 -5.59 3.35
CA TRP A 363 5.42 -4.15 3.26
C TRP A 363 4.36 -3.77 2.21
N TYR A 364 3.79 -2.58 2.38
CA TYR A 364 2.73 -2.03 1.54
C TYR A 364 3.28 -1.15 0.42
N THR A 365 2.78 -1.34 -0.81
CA THR A 365 3.29 -0.60 -1.98
C THR A 365 2.87 0.86 -1.97
N GLU A 366 3.71 1.70 -2.59
CA GLU A 366 3.40 3.13 -2.77
C GLU A 366 2.19 3.35 -3.68
N ALA A 367 1.96 2.45 -4.65
CA ALA A 367 0.76 2.44 -5.47
C ALA A 367 -0.52 2.32 -4.62
N MET A 368 -0.55 1.38 -3.68
CA MET A 368 -1.70 1.18 -2.81
C MET A 368 -1.91 2.35 -1.84
N TYR A 369 -0.85 2.82 -1.17
CA TYR A 369 -0.91 4.00 -0.30
C TYR A 369 -1.49 5.23 -1.03
N ARG A 370 -1.04 5.48 -2.27
CA ARG A 370 -1.52 6.63 -3.07
C ARG A 370 -2.96 6.47 -3.53
N SER A 371 -3.39 5.27 -3.90
CA SER A 371 -4.78 4.99 -4.24
C SER A 371 -5.70 5.15 -3.04
N SER A 372 -5.30 4.59 -1.89
CA SER A 372 -5.99 4.74 -0.61
C SER A 372 -6.12 6.21 -0.21
N ALA A 373 -5.02 6.96 -0.27
CA ALA A 373 -5.04 8.38 0.08
C ALA A 373 -5.94 9.20 -0.86
N ARG A 374 -6.05 8.84 -2.15
CA ARG A 374 -6.99 9.49 -3.07
C ARG A 374 -8.43 9.19 -2.68
N LEU A 375 -8.75 7.95 -2.34
CA LEU A 375 -10.08 7.52 -1.90
C LEU A 375 -10.48 8.20 -0.58
N VAL A 376 -9.63 8.15 0.45
CA VAL A 376 -9.89 8.77 1.75
C VAL A 376 -10.07 10.28 1.63
N ARG A 377 -9.25 10.98 0.83
CA ARG A 377 -9.46 12.42 0.56
C ARG A 377 -10.76 12.74 -0.19
N TYR A 378 -11.31 11.79 -0.93
CA TYR A 378 -12.61 11.91 -1.57
C TYR A 378 -13.73 11.68 -0.56
N LEU A 379 -13.65 10.61 0.23
CA LEU A 379 -14.62 10.29 1.28
C LEU A 379 -14.68 11.40 2.34
N SER A 380 -13.52 11.85 2.85
CA SER A 380 -13.41 12.98 3.78
C SER A 380 -14.13 14.23 3.26
N ARG A 381 -13.93 14.60 2.00
CA ARG A 381 -14.63 15.75 1.40
C ARG A 381 -16.12 15.53 1.17
N THR A 382 -16.54 14.28 1.00
CA THR A 382 -17.93 13.94 0.69
C THR A 382 -18.76 13.88 1.96
N TYR A 383 -18.18 13.40 3.06
CA TYR A 383 -18.86 13.17 4.34
C TYR A 383 -18.46 14.12 5.46
N ASP A 384 -17.54 15.06 5.18
CA ASP A 384 -16.97 16.01 6.14
C ASP A 384 -16.19 15.35 7.29
N VAL A 385 -15.55 14.22 7.01
CA VAL A 385 -14.70 13.50 7.97
C VAL A 385 -13.34 14.21 8.06
N PRO A 386 -12.90 14.70 9.24
CA PRO A 386 -11.59 15.30 9.41
C PRO A 386 -10.43 14.35 9.06
N LEU A 387 -9.36 14.89 8.47
CA LEU A 387 -8.14 14.13 8.18
C LEU A 387 -7.17 14.21 9.35
N ASP A 388 -7.54 13.55 10.45
CA ASP A 388 -6.74 13.36 11.67
C ASP A 388 -6.88 11.92 12.20
N ARG A 389 -6.15 11.58 13.26
CA ARG A 389 -6.18 10.24 13.88
C ARG A 389 -7.32 10.02 14.88
N GLN A 390 -8.20 11.00 15.08
CA GLN A 390 -9.46 10.80 15.81
C GLN A 390 -10.57 10.29 14.88
N HIS A 391 -10.41 10.47 13.56
CA HIS A 391 -11.45 10.17 12.58
C HIS A 391 -11.02 9.18 11.48
N VAL A 392 -9.75 9.22 11.06
CA VAL A 392 -9.15 8.16 10.24
C VAL A 392 -8.48 7.20 11.21
N LEU A 393 -9.06 6.02 11.40
CA LEU A 393 -8.70 5.02 12.40
C LEU A 393 -8.02 3.82 11.74
N GLY A 394 -7.14 3.12 12.45
CA GLY A 394 -6.91 1.70 12.21
C GLY A 394 -7.88 0.89 13.07
N HIS A 395 -8.10 -0.39 12.75
CA HIS A 395 -8.93 -1.26 13.60
C HIS A 395 -8.31 -1.39 15.01
N ASP A 396 -6.99 -1.31 15.12
CA ASP A 396 -6.25 -1.19 16.39
C ASP A 396 -6.71 -0.04 17.31
N ASN A 397 -7.44 0.96 16.78
CA ASN A 397 -7.99 2.07 17.56
C ASN A 397 -9.47 1.89 17.91
N VAL A 398 -10.13 0.86 17.37
CA VAL A 398 -11.54 0.58 17.65
C VAL A 398 -11.64 -0.22 18.95
N PRO A 399 -12.28 0.32 20.00
CA PRO A 399 -12.35 -0.37 21.27
C PRO A 399 -13.35 -1.52 21.22
N GLY A 400 -13.03 -2.60 21.93
CA GLY A 400 -14.01 -3.64 22.26
C GLY A 400 -15.22 -3.04 22.97
N THR A 401 -16.41 -3.55 22.64
CA THR A 401 -17.69 -3.03 23.12
C THR A 401 -17.87 -3.14 24.64
N VAL A 402 -17.23 -4.12 25.28
CA VAL A 402 -17.24 -4.37 26.73
C VAL A 402 -15.90 -4.95 27.18
N PRO A 403 -15.55 -4.92 28.49
CA PRO A 403 -14.26 -5.44 28.95
C PRO A 403 -13.95 -6.89 28.56
N SER A 404 -14.98 -7.74 28.44
CA SER A 404 -14.81 -9.14 28.05
C SER A 404 -14.49 -9.33 26.57
N THR A 405 -14.73 -8.34 25.70
CA THR A 405 -14.40 -8.39 24.27
C THR A 405 -13.04 -7.76 23.96
N ILE A 406 -12.39 -7.10 24.93
CA ILE A 406 -11.03 -6.54 24.78
C ILE A 406 -10.02 -7.60 24.26
N PRO A 407 -9.98 -8.85 24.76
CA PRO A 407 -9.02 -9.83 24.26
C PRO A 407 -9.22 -10.23 22.79
N GLY A 408 -10.38 -9.96 22.22
CA GLY A 408 -10.70 -10.24 20.81
C GLY A 408 -10.42 -9.07 19.87
N MET A 409 -10.05 -7.90 20.41
CA MET A 409 -9.78 -6.71 19.60
C MET A 409 -8.69 -6.97 18.57
N HIS A 410 -8.90 -6.37 17.42
CA HIS A 410 -8.01 -6.40 16.29
C HIS A 410 -6.81 -5.46 16.42
N THR A 411 -5.79 -5.71 15.60
CA THR A 411 -4.54 -4.94 15.58
C THR A 411 -4.14 -4.47 14.18
N ASP A 412 -4.93 -4.77 13.15
CA ASP A 412 -4.76 -4.25 11.78
C ASP A 412 -4.98 -2.72 11.73
N PRO A 413 -4.31 -1.99 10.82
CA PRO A 413 -3.40 -2.46 9.75
C PRO A 413 -1.98 -2.81 10.24
N GLY A 414 -1.78 -2.83 11.55
CA GLY A 414 -0.55 -3.31 12.16
C GLY A 414 0.55 -2.28 12.37
N PRO A 415 1.63 -2.71 13.04
CA PRO A 415 2.73 -1.82 13.42
C PRO A 415 3.55 -1.31 12.23
N TYR A 416 3.42 -1.94 11.05
CA TYR A 416 4.19 -1.64 9.85
C TYR A 416 3.40 -0.79 8.82
N TRP A 417 2.20 -0.33 9.19
CA TRP A 417 1.54 0.73 8.44
C TRP A 417 2.17 2.10 8.78
N ASP A 418 2.73 2.75 7.78
CA ASP A 418 3.40 4.06 7.90
C ASP A 418 2.36 5.18 7.90
N TRP A 419 1.75 5.40 9.07
CA TRP A 419 0.75 6.46 9.27
C TRP A 419 1.29 7.86 8.92
N ASP A 420 2.58 8.17 9.17
CA ASP A 420 3.14 9.49 8.84
C ASP A 420 3.19 9.71 7.32
N HIS A 421 3.72 8.74 6.59
CA HIS A 421 3.73 8.78 5.12
C HIS A 421 2.31 8.81 4.55
N TYR A 422 1.40 8.02 5.10
CA TYR A 422 0.01 8.01 4.66
C TYR A 422 -0.64 9.39 4.82
N PHE A 423 -0.44 10.05 5.97
CA PHE A 423 -0.98 11.40 6.21
C PHE A 423 -0.30 12.50 5.37
N ARG A 424 0.99 12.34 5.02
CA ARG A 424 1.63 13.17 3.99
C ARG A 424 0.95 13.02 2.63
N LEU A 425 0.59 11.80 2.22
CA LEU A 425 -0.15 11.56 0.97
C LEU A 425 -1.60 12.07 1.01
N LEU A 426 -2.24 12.03 2.18
CA LEU A 426 -3.54 12.65 2.42
C LEU A 426 -3.50 14.19 2.26
N GLY A 427 -2.31 14.78 2.43
CA GLY A 427 -2.10 16.22 2.44
C GLY A 427 -2.42 16.86 3.80
N SER A 428 -2.39 16.06 4.87
CA SER A 428 -2.60 16.47 6.26
C SER A 428 -1.45 15.90 7.12
N PRO A 429 -0.18 16.25 6.84
CA PRO A 429 0.95 15.64 7.54
C PRO A 429 0.87 15.91 9.04
N PHE A 430 1.32 14.95 9.85
CA PHE A 430 1.35 15.16 11.28
C PHE A 430 2.26 16.32 11.67
N HIS A 431 1.83 17.00 12.72
CA HIS A 431 2.62 17.99 13.42
C HIS A 431 2.80 17.51 14.86
N ARG A 432 3.94 17.84 15.46
CA ARG A 432 4.15 17.54 16.88
C ARG A 432 3.19 18.41 17.70
N GLU A 433 2.15 17.79 18.22
CA GLU A 433 1.15 18.41 19.10
C GLU A 433 1.31 17.91 20.53
N GLY A 434 1.01 18.76 21.51
CA GLY A 434 1.21 18.43 22.92
C GLY A 434 0.33 19.24 23.87
N PRO A 435 0.23 18.81 25.14
CA PRO A 435 -0.80 19.25 26.08
C PRO A 435 -0.75 20.75 26.43
N ARG A 436 0.34 21.45 26.09
CA ARG A 436 0.49 22.90 26.35
C ARG A 436 -0.32 23.80 25.40
N ARG A 437 -0.99 23.24 24.40
CA ARG A 437 -1.75 24.01 23.38
C ARG A 437 -3.27 23.82 23.43
N GLY A 438 -3.81 23.18 24.46
CA GLY A 438 -5.25 22.85 24.50
C GLY A 438 -5.67 21.89 23.39
N ALA A 439 -4.74 21.04 22.95
CA ALA A 439 -5.03 20.01 21.95
C ALA A 439 -5.88 18.89 22.58
N ASP A 440 -6.90 18.45 21.86
CA ASP A 440 -7.78 17.34 22.26
C ASP A 440 -7.08 15.97 22.14
N MET A 441 -5.91 15.94 21.49
CA MET A 441 -5.10 14.73 21.27
C MET A 441 -3.61 14.99 21.57
N VAL A 442 -2.93 13.98 22.10
CA VAL A 442 -1.47 13.96 22.23
C VAL A 442 -0.91 13.03 21.17
N THR A 443 -0.10 13.57 20.25
CA THR A 443 0.52 12.78 19.18
C THR A 443 1.94 12.41 19.59
N ILE A 444 2.19 11.11 19.77
CA ILE A 444 3.56 10.56 19.82
C ILE A 444 3.92 10.22 18.38
N LEU A 445 4.84 10.97 17.80
CA LEU A 445 5.23 10.87 16.39
C LEU A 445 6.68 10.35 16.30
N PRO A 446 6.90 9.02 16.38
CA PRO A 446 8.22 8.44 16.11
C PRO A 446 8.60 8.66 14.64
N ASP A 447 9.90 8.75 14.36
CA ASP A 447 10.38 8.64 12.98
C ASP A 447 10.26 7.17 12.54
N TYR A 448 9.49 6.91 11.49
CA TYR A 448 9.16 5.55 11.08
C TYR A 448 10.40 4.73 10.71
N ASP A 449 11.34 5.31 9.95
CA ASP A 449 12.50 4.58 9.43
C ASP A 449 13.55 4.31 10.53
N GLU A 450 13.65 5.21 11.53
CA GLU A 450 14.56 5.08 12.69
C GLU A 450 13.96 4.25 13.85
N HIS A 451 12.64 4.29 14.05
CA HIS A 451 11.98 3.59 15.17
C HIS A 451 11.67 2.14 14.80
N ARG A 452 12.52 1.22 15.28
CA ARG A 452 12.47 -0.22 14.96
C ARG A 452 12.27 -1.08 16.20
N PRO A 453 11.08 -1.07 16.82
CA PRO A 453 10.81 -1.89 18.00
C PRO A 453 10.87 -3.38 17.65
N VAL A 454 11.28 -4.20 18.61
CA VAL A 454 11.35 -5.65 18.44
C VAL A 454 9.97 -6.27 18.64
N TYR A 455 9.57 -7.11 17.69
CA TYR A 455 8.40 -7.98 17.76
C TYR A 455 8.83 -9.45 17.86
N THR A 456 7.92 -10.32 18.26
CA THR A 456 8.14 -11.78 18.30
C THR A 456 6.94 -12.50 17.70
N ARG A 457 7.11 -13.79 17.34
CA ARG A 457 6.07 -14.68 16.78
C ARG A 457 5.53 -14.27 15.41
N CYS A 458 6.41 -13.81 14.53
CA CYS A 458 6.03 -13.50 13.15
C CYS A 458 5.80 -14.73 12.27
N ASP A 459 6.39 -15.86 12.65
CA ASP A 459 6.26 -17.18 12.03
C ASP A 459 5.80 -18.24 13.04
N ASP A 460 5.06 -17.81 14.08
CA ASP A 460 4.67 -18.59 15.26
C ASP A 460 5.83 -19.19 16.08
N SER A 461 7.10 -18.98 15.69
CA SER A 461 8.26 -19.67 16.27
C SER A 461 8.74 -19.07 17.61
N GLY A 462 8.06 -18.07 18.15
CA GLY A 462 8.49 -17.35 19.36
C GLY A 462 9.77 -16.52 19.18
N GLN A 463 10.42 -16.61 18.01
CA GLN A 463 11.63 -15.87 17.68
C GLN A 463 11.34 -14.39 17.47
N THR A 464 12.40 -13.59 17.55
CA THR A 464 12.36 -12.17 17.23
C THR A 464 12.17 -11.98 15.74
N CYS A 465 11.23 -11.14 15.37
CA CYS A 465 11.04 -10.70 14.00
C CYS A 465 12.21 -9.82 13.57
N THR A 466 12.49 -9.80 12.26
CA THR A 466 13.40 -8.80 11.68
C THR A 466 12.95 -7.40 12.09
N PRO A 467 13.83 -6.51 12.56
CA PRO A 467 13.43 -5.15 12.92
C PRO A 467 13.06 -4.32 11.69
N HIS A 468 11.85 -3.77 11.71
CA HIS A 468 11.32 -2.89 10.65
C HIS A 468 10.91 -1.54 11.20
N GLY A 469 10.80 -0.56 10.31
CA GLY A 469 10.23 0.73 10.68
C GLY A 469 8.81 0.57 11.19
N SER A 470 8.44 1.32 12.22
CA SER A 470 7.13 1.18 12.84
C SER A 470 6.56 2.51 13.31
N SER A 471 5.24 2.63 13.22
CA SER A 471 4.49 3.72 13.84
C SER A 471 4.04 3.40 15.28
N ALA A 472 4.17 2.14 15.71
CA ALA A 472 3.70 1.69 17.01
C ALA A 472 4.69 2.02 18.14
N VAL A 473 4.16 2.57 19.23
CA VAL A 473 4.95 2.96 20.41
C VAL A 473 4.59 2.04 21.57
N ARG A 474 5.61 1.43 22.18
CA ARG A 474 5.42 0.60 23.38
C ARG A 474 5.26 1.49 24.61
N LEU A 475 4.15 1.32 25.32
CA LEU A 475 3.97 1.93 26.63
C LEU A 475 4.63 1.07 27.70
N HIS A 476 5.60 1.64 28.42
CA HIS A 476 6.27 0.97 29.54
C HIS A 476 5.69 1.46 30.87
N THR A 477 5.58 0.57 31.85
CA THR A 477 5.06 0.88 33.20
C THR A 477 6.06 1.66 34.07
N ALA A 478 7.34 1.71 33.66
CA ALA A 478 8.40 2.52 34.23
C ALA A 478 9.45 2.84 33.15
N PRO A 479 10.31 3.86 33.32
CA PRO A 479 11.44 4.09 32.44
C PRO A 479 12.35 2.85 32.36
N ALA A 480 12.81 2.53 31.15
CA ALA A 480 13.71 1.41 30.89
C ALA A 480 15.14 1.67 31.36
#